data_AF-L9ZWY8-F1
#
_entry.id   AF-L9ZWY8-F1
#
_cell.length_a   1.000
_cell.length_b   1.000
_cell.length_c   1.000
_cell.angle_alpha   90.00
_cell.angle_beta   90.00
_cell.angle_gamma   90.00
#
_symmetry.space_group_name_H-M   'P 1'
#
loop_
_entity.id
_entity.type
_entity.pdbx_description
1 polymer ?
#
loop_
_entity_poly.entity_id
_entity_poly.type
_entity_poly.pdbx_seq_one_letter_code
_entity_poly.pdbx_strand_id
1 'polypeptide(L)'
;MKRQQEFAEMEIKEGEVDFEFDTNDFVFMGHQGYSFYFFNTEEGDDPPVYVFMSHGEVEQKADSFSEWLFEEIKRHGRIRND
;
A
#
# COMPACT_ATOMS: atom_id res chain seq x y z
N MET A 1 -6.68 10.09 -7.41
CA MET A 1 -6.20 8.71 -7.16
C MET A 1 -7.33 7.67 -7.03
N LYS A 2 -8.53 7.92 -7.58
CA LYS A 2 -9.66 6.97 -7.48
C LYS A 2 -9.39 5.58 -8.08
N ARG A 3 -8.58 5.49 -9.14
CA ARG A 3 -8.31 4.22 -9.84
C ARG A 3 -7.62 3.14 -9.01
N GLN A 4 -6.75 3.48 -8.06
CA GLN A 4 -6.03 2.47 -7.27
C GLN A 4 -6.93 1.90 -6.17
N GLN A 5 -7.65 2.76 -5.47
CA GLN A 5 -8.60 2.37 -4.44
C GLN A 5 -9.77 1.56 -5.02
N GLU A 6 -10.39 2.02 -6.12
CA GLU A 6 -11.46 1.29 -6.80
C GLU A 6 -11.03 -0.11 -7.26
N PHE A 7 -9.79 -0.24 -7.77
CA PHE A 7 -9.25 -1.53 -8.17
C PHE A 7 -8.96 -2.44 -6.98
N ALA A 8 -8.42 -1.89 -5.88
CA ALA A 8 -8.16 -2.64 -4.66
C ALA A 8 -9.44 -3.19 -4.02
N GLU A 9 -10.47 -2.34 -3.90
CA GLU A 9 -11.80 -2.74 -3.39
C GLU A 9 -12.45 -3.82 -4.27
N MET A 10 -12.29 -3.73 -5.59
CA MET A 10 -12.79 -4.76 -6.52
C MET A 10 -12.09 -6.11 -6.29
N GLU A 11 -10.76 -6.14 -6.21
CA GLU A 11 -9.99 -7.37 -6.00
C GLU A 11 -10.31 -8.02 -4.64
N ILE A 12 -10.44 -7.21 -3.57
CA ILE A 12 -10.82 -7.70 -2.24
C ILE A 12 -12.22 -8.35 -2.28
N LYS A 13 -13.17 -7.69 -2.95
CA LYS A 13 -14.55 -8.16 -3.08
C LYS A 13 -14.65 -9.44 -3.90
N GLU A 14 -13.94 -9.51 -5.03
CA GLU A 14 -13.94 -10.70 -5.89
C GLU A 14 -13.17 -11.88 -5.28
N GLY A 15 -12.16 -11.60 -4.44
CA GLY A 15 -11.38 -12.61 -3.74
C GLY A 15 -12.08 -13.27 -2.55
N GLU A 16 -13.30 -12.84 -2.20
CA GLU A 16 -14.04 -13.29 -1.01
C GLU A 16 -13.22 -13.19 0.28
N VAL A 17 -12.43 -12.13 0.39
CA VAL A 17 -11.55 -11.88 1.53
C VAL A 17 -12.29 -11.09 2.61
N ASP A 18 -12.16 -11.49 3.87
CA ASP A 18 -12.71 -10.78 5.03
C ASP A 18 -11.82 -9.57 5.41
N PHE A 19 -11.76 -8.59 4.53
CA PHE A 19 -11.03 -7.33 4.70
C PHE A 19 -11.77 -6.21 3.98
N GLU A 20 -11.77 -5.00 4.55
CA GLU A 20 -12.25 -3.79 3.91
C GLU A 20 -11.31 -2.64 4.33
N PHE A 21 -11.08 -1.68 3.41
CA PHE A 21 -10.35 -0.47 3.76
C PHE A 21 -11.22 0.46 4.61
N ASP A 22 -10.60 1.14 5.58
CA ASP A 22 -11.28 2.23 6.28
C ASP A 22 -11.46 3.43 5.34
N THR A 23 -12.46 4.27 5.61
CA THR A 23 -12.67 5.54 4.91
C THR A 23 -11.46 6.48 4.93
N ASN A 24 -10.63 6.36 5.95
CA ASN A 24 -9.41 7.14 6.14
C ASN A 24 -8.17 6.43 5.57
N ASP A 25 -8.30 5.22 5.02
CA ASP A 25 -7.19 4.54 4.37
C ASP A 25 -6.96 5.10 2.96
N PHE A 26 -5.71 5.48 2.72
CA PHE A 26 -5.28 6.00 1.44
C PHE A 26 -4.40 4.98 0.72
N VAL A 27 -4.97 4.34 -0.31
CA VAL A 27 -4.23 3.40 -1.17
C VAL A 27 -3.38 4.18 -2.17
N PHE A 28 -2.05 4.08 -2.04
CA PHE A 28 -1.11 4.85 -2.87
C PHE A 28 -0.35 4.01 -3.90
N MET A 29 -0.27 2.69 -3.73
CA MET A 29 0.39 1.80 -4.70
C MET A 29 -0.25 0.41 -4.75
N GLY A 30 -0.54 -0.07 -5.95
CA GLY A 30 -0.81 -1.49 -6.20
C GLY A 30 0.45 -2.19 -6.74
N HIS A 31 0.68 -3.44 -6.33
CA HIS A 31 1.77 -4.29 -6.80
C HIS A 31 1.24 -5.62 -7.32
N GLN A 32 1.62 -5.96 -8.56
CA GLN A 32 1.28 -7.21 -9.27
C GLN A 32 -0.23 -7.54 -9.36
N GLY A 33 -1.11 -6.58 -9.13
CA GLY A 33 -2.55 -6.74 -9.26
C GLY A 33 -3.27 -7.32 -8.04
N TYR A 34 -2.55 -7.72 -6.99
CA TYR A 34 -3.15 -8.39 -5.82
C TYR A 34 -2.59 -7.93 -4.46
N SER A 35 -1.65 -6.98 -4.46
CA SER A 35 -1.15 -6.36 -3.22
C SER A 35 -1.31 -4.86 -3.27
N PHE A 36 -1.75 -4.26 -2.17
CA PHE A 36 -2.08 -2.84 -2.09
C PHE A 36 -1.42 -2.21 -0.88
N TYR A 37 -0.60 -1.19 -1.12
CA TYR A 37 0.05 -0.40 -0.09
C TYR A 37 -0.80 0.82 0.24
N PHE A 38 -0.98 1.04 1.54
CA PHE A 38 -1.83 2.09 2.07
C PHE A 38 -1.30 2.60 3.41
N PHE A 39 -1.84 3.72 3.85
CA PHE A 39 -1.68 4.26 5.19
C PHE A 39 -2.99 4.91 5.63
N ASN A 40 -3.20 5.04 6.94
CA ASN A 40 -4.36 5.74 7.46
C ASN A 40 -4.06 7.24 7.64
N THR A 41 -4.92 8.11 7.11
CA THR A 41 -4.70 9.57 7.12
C THR A 41 -4.84 10.21 8.50
N GLU A 42 -5.37 9.48 9.49
CA GLU A 42 -5.49 9.97 10.87
C GLU A 42 -4.28 9.58 11.76
N GLU A 43 -3.33 8.78 11.25
CA GLU A 43 -2.13 8.36 11.99
C GLU A 43 -0.97 9.38 11.95
N GLY A 44 -1.26 10.62 11.57
CA GLY A 44 -0.33 11.75 11.57
C GLY A 44 0.26 12.07 10.19
N ASP A 45 1.19 13.04 10.16
CA ASP A 45 1.75 13.59 8.92
C ASP A 45 2.73 12.62 8.22
N ASP A 46 3.31 11.66 8.96
CA ASP A 46 4.21 10.63 8.44
C ASP A 46 3.75 9.24 8.97
N PRO A 47 2.62 8.73 8.46
CA PRO A 47 1.94 7.57 9.03
C PRO A 47 2.67 6.26 8.70
N PRO A 48 2.45 5.16 9.47
CA PRO A 48 2.93 3.83 9.13
C PRO A 48 2.42 3.37 7.76
N VAL A 49 3.20 2.51 7.09
CA VAL A 49 2.80 1.91 5.82
C VAL A 49 2.38 0.48 6.03
N TYR A 50 1.21 0.13 5.51
CA TYR A 50 0.69 -1.22 5.49
C TYR A 50 0.62 -1.75 4.07
N VAL A 51 0.69 -3.07 3.92
CA VAL A 51 0.37 -3.75 2.67
C VAL A 51 -0.71 -4.80 2.94
N PHE A 52 -1.77 -4.73 2.15
CA PHE A 52 -2.69 -5.84 1.95
C PHE A 52 -2.05 -6.84 0.99
N MET A 53 -2.03 -8.11 1.37
CA MET A 53 -1.65 -9.24 0.54
C MET A 53 -2.88 -10.08 0.18
N SER A 54 -2.83 -10.79 -0.94
CA SER A 54 -3.91 -11.70 -1.33
C SER A 54 -4.23 -12.65 -0.18
N HIS A 55 -5.51 -12.92 0.07
CA HIS A 55 -6.06 -13.70 1.20
C HIS A 55 -6.31 -12.95 2.52
N GLY A 56 -6.19 -11.61 2.54
CA GLY A 56 -6.66 -10.81 3.69
C GLY A 56 -5.61 -10.53 4.74
N GLU A 57 -4.36 -10.89 4.47
CA GLU A 57 -3.26 -10.58 5.35
C GLU A 57 -2.86 -9.12 5.17
N VAL A 58 -2.78 -8.40 6.29
CA VAL A 58 -2.24 -7.04 6.35
C VAL A 58 -0.94 -7.07 7.15
N GLU A 59 0.11 -6.54 6.55
CA GLU A 59 1.44 -6.43 7.18
C GLU A 59 1.89 -4.97 7.20
N GLN A 60 2.38 -4.51 8.35
CA GLN A 60 3.07 -3.22 8.45
C GLN A 60 4.47 -3.35 7.83
N LYS A 61 4.78 -2.52 6.82
CA LYS A 61 6.04 -2.53 6.09
C LYS A 61 7.05 -1.48 6.54
N ALA A 62 6.59 -0.42 7.18
CA ALA A 62 7.44 0.62 7.74
C ALA A 62 6.71 1.34 8.89
N ASP A 63 7.48 1.95 9.80
CA ASP A 63 6.92 2.78 10.87
C ASP A 63 6.51 4.16 10.36
N SER A 64 7.01 4.57 9.18
CA SER A 64 6.59 5.82 8.53
C SER A 64 6.63 5.76 7.00
N PHE A 65 5.83 6.61 6.35
CA PHE A 65 5.74 6.71 4.90
C PHE A 65 7.05 7.21 4.27
N SER A 66 7.70 8.18 4.92
CA SER A 66 8.98 8.71 4.46
C SER A 66 10.08 7.65 4.51
N GLU A 67 10.14 6.83 5.57
CA GLU A 67 11.05 5.69 5.68
C GLU A 67 10.85 4.73 4.51
N TRP A 68 9.62 4.25 4.31
CA TRP A 68 9.28 3.35 3.21
C TRP A 68 9.69 3.91 1.85
N LEU A 69 9.37 5.17 1.58
CA LEU A 69 9.67 5.83 0.31
C LEU A 69 11.18 5.90 0.04
N PHE A 70 11.97 6.30 1.04
CA PHE A 70 13.42 6.37 0.89
C PHE A 70 14.05 4.99 0.73
N GLU A 71 13.53 3.96 1.40
CA GLU A 71 13.97 2.58 1.18
C GLU A 71 13.68 2.12 -0.25
N GLU A 72 12.48 2.36 -0.76
CA GLU A 72 12.10 1.97 -2.11
C GLU A 72 12.93 2.69 -3.18
N ILE A 73 13.22 3.97 -2.99
CA ILE A 73 14.15 4.72 -3.84
C ILE A 73 15.55 4.11 -3.78
N LYS A 74 16.06 3.71 -2.62
CA LYS A 74 17.39 3.06 -2.51
C LYS A 74 17.41 1.69 -3.18
N ARG A 75 16.34 0.90 -3.04
CA ARG A 75 16.23 -0.45 -3.63
C ARG A 75 16.19 -0.39 -5.16
N HIS A 76 15.48 0.58 -5.72
CA HIS A 76 15.26 0.70 -7.17
C HIS A 76 16.18 1.71 -7.86
N GLY A 77 16.83 2.60 -7.10
CA GLY A 77 17.68 3.68 -7.57
C GLY A 77 19.08 3.27 -8.03
N ARG A 78 19.26 2.06 -8.59
CA ARG A 78 20.51 1.75 -9.31
C ARG A 78 20.66 2.74 -10.47
N ILE A 79 21.51 3.75 -10.27
CA ILE A 79 22.03 4.59 -11.33
C ILE A 79 22.66 3.65 -12.35
N ARG A 80 22.10 3.62 -13.57
CA ARG A 80 22.78 3.08 -14.74
C ARG A 80 24.06 3.88 -14.92
N ASN A 81 25.18 3.32 -14.49
CA ASN A 81 26.48 3.74 -14.96
C ASN A 81 26.68 3.09 -16.32
N ASP A 82 26.08 3.69 -17.34
CA ASP A 82 26.38 3.42 -18.75
C ASP A 82 27.19 4.61 -19.30
#